data_AF-A0A3P7IFM2-F1
#
_entry.id   AF-A0A3P7IFM2-F1
#
_cell.length_a   1.000
_cell.length_b   1.000
_cell.length_c   1.000
_cell.angle_alpha   90.00
_cell.angle_beta   90.00
_cell.angle_gamma   90.00
#
_symmetry.space_group_name_H-M   'P 1'
#
loop_
_entity.id
_entity.type
_entity.pdbx_description
1 polymer ?
#
loop_
_entity_poly.entity_id
_entity_poly.type
_entity_poly.pdbx_seq_one_letter_code
_entity_poly.pdbx_strand_id
1 'polypeptide(L)'
;NIPKRFYYSNSSRIGRIVIEPAVGWAASLSCKTEKLLKTYAPGNVKFNSSTHGMDPGRKEMRAFLVIGGPSVISGKRYEEIPENIDLYQFMCHVLGVPPAPSNSSLVILSKALRANQIILQTPGMLFESVAFFVLIIPSACVVILFMIYACRHTILNDNFTWVWSQKGYRPLNMNTIDVEQNIADNTECRLL
;
A
#
# COMPACT_ATOMS: atom_id res chain seq x y z
N ASN A 1 17.54 10.88 -42.04
CA ASN A 1 18.36 10.74 -40.81
C ASN A 1 17.50 11.05 -39.60
N ILE A 2 17.23 10.04 -38.76
CA ILE A 2 16.49 10.21 -37.50
C ILE A 2 17.46 10.78 -36.44
N PRO A 3 17.05 11.78 -35.65
CA PRO A 3 17.94 12.33 -34.62
C PRO A 3 18.39 11.28 -33.58
N LYS A 4 19.69 11.25 -33.27
CA LYS A 4 20.27 10.25 -32.34
C LYS A 4 19.63 10.25 -30.95
N ARG A 5 19.21 11.42 -30.43
CA ARG A 5 18.57 11.56 -29.11
C ARG A 5 17.27 10.77 -28.96
N PHE A 6 16.64 10.33 -30.06
CA PHE A 6 15.42 9.51 -30.00
C PHE A 6 15.71 8.05 -29.67
N TYR A 7 16.96 7.59 -29.83
CA TYR A 7 17.31 6.17 -29.74
C TYR A 7 16.42 5.26 -30.61
N TYR A 8 15.85 5.83 -31.68
CA TYR A 8 14.82 5.21 -32.52
C TYR A 8 15.40 4.77 -33.87
N SER A 9 16.29 3.79 -33.84
CA SER A 9 16.92 3.25 -35.08
C SER A 9 17.32 1.77 -35.01
N ASN A 10 17.61 1.23 -33.82
CA ASN A 10 18.14 -0.13 -33.68
C ASN A 10 17.04 -1.20 -33.51
N SER A 11 16.13 -1.30 -34.48
CA SER A 11 15.08 -2.33 -34.48
C SER A 11 14.52 -2.57 -35.88
N SER A 12 14.32 -3.84 -36.26
CA SER A 12 13.70 -4.23 -37.54
C SER A 12 12.22 -3.83 -37.64
N ARG A 13 11.60 -3.45 -36.52
CA ARG A 13 10.21 -2.98 -36.47
C ARG A 13 10.06 -1.50 -36.81
N ILE A 14 11.17 -0.76 -36.91
CA ILE A 14 11.16 0.65 -37.31
C ILE A 14 11.13 0.71 -38.84
N GLY A 15 10.14 1.41 -39.39
CA GLY A 15 9.99 1.58 -40.83
C GLY A 15 11.19 2.28 -41.47
N ARG A 16 11.48 1.95 -42.73
CA ARG A 16 12.58 2.60 -43.48
C ARG A 16 12.39 4.10 -43.66
N ILE A 17 11.13 4.55 -43.70
CA ILE A 17 10.74 5.95 -43.79
C ILE A 17 9.95 6.26 -42.52
N VAL A 18 10.38 7.29 -41.79
CA VAL A 18 9.71 7.80 -40.59
C VAL A 18 9.27 9.22 -40.86
N ILE A 19 8.00 9.51 -40.62
CA ILE A 19 7.40 10.84 -40.79
C ILE A 19 7.17 11.42 -39.38
N GLU A 20 7.85 12.51 -39.07
CA GLU A 20 7.68 13.26 -37.83
C GLU A 20 6.91 14.54 -38.14
N PRO A 21 5.62 14.65 -37.76
CA PRO A 21 4.87 15.88 -37.93
C PRO A 21 5.30 16.91 -36.88
N ALA A 22 5.23 18.20 -37.26
CA ALA A 22 5.41 19.28 -36.31
C ALA A 22 4.28 19.31 -35.26
N VAL A 23 4.53 19.94 -34.11
CA VAL A 23 3.51 20.11 -33.05
C VAL A 23 2.26 20.78 -33.61
N GLY A 24 1.09 20.17 -33.33
CA GLY A 24 -0.21 20.62 -33.85
C GLY A 24 -0.58 20.09 -35.23
N TRP A 25 0.29 19.31 -35.87
CA TRP A 25 0.05 18.68 -37.16
C TRP A 25 -0.16 17.17 -37.02
N ALA A 26 -0.91 16.60 -37.95
CA ALA A 26 -1.06 15.15 -38.12
C ALA A 26 -0.75 14.77 -39.56
N ALA A 27 -0.08 13.64 -39.75
CA ALA A 27 0.18 13.08 -41.06
C ALA A 27 -0.81 11.94 -41.35
N SER A 28 -1.40 11.93 -42.54
CA SER A 28 -2.23 10.84 -43.02
C SER A 28 -1.80 10.43 -44.42
N LEU A 29 -1.41 9.16 -44.59
CA LEU A 29 -0.99 8.61 -45.89
C LEU A 29 -2.16 8.10 -46.74
N SER A 30 -3.35 7.97 -46.14
CA SER A 30 -4.51 7.32 -46.77
C SER A 30 -5.67 8.29 -47.05
N CYS A 31 -5.55 9.55 -46.67
CA CYS A 31 -6.63 10.53 -46.77
C CYS A 31 -6.45 11.47 -47.96
N LYS A 32 -7.48 11.61 -48.80
CA LYS A 32 -7.48 12.59 -49.90
C LYS A 32 -7.73 14.00 -49.36
N THR A 33 -7.04 14.99 -49.92
CA THR A 33 -7.12 16.41 -49.52
C THR A 33 -8.57 16.93 -49.42
N GLU A 34 -9.44 16.54 -50.34
CA GLU A 34 -10.85 16.95 -50.33
C GLU A 34 -11.60 16.47 -49.06
N LYS A 35 -11.31 15.26 -48.59
CA LYS A 35 -11.91 14.72 -47.37
C LYS A 35 -11.41 15.46 -46.13
N LEU A 36 -10.11 15.77 -46.08
CA LEU A 36 -9.54 16.60 -45.01
C LEU A 36 -10.16 18.00 -45.00
N LEU A 37 -10.26 18.66 -46.16
CA LEU A 37 -10.85 19.99 -46.27
C LEU A 37 -12.33 19.98 -45.86
N LYS A 38 -13.11 18.96 -46.24
CA LYS A 38 -14.51 18.82 -45.80
C LYS A 38 -14.63 18.59 -44.29
N THR A 39 -13.78 17.72 -43.73
CA THR A 39 -13.78 17.44 -42.28
C THR A 39 -13.34 18.66 -41.49
N TYR A 40 -12.30 19.38 -41.91
CA TYR A 40 -11.71 20.49 -41.17
C TYR A 40 -12.12 21.89 -41.68
N ALA A 41 -13.14 21.99 -42.54
CA ALA A 41 -13.63 23.27 -43.05
C ALA A 41 -14.14 24.17 -41.90
N PRO A 42 -13.89 25.50 -41.97
CA PRO A 42 -14.44 26.45 -41.03
C PRO A 42 -15.97 26.29 -40.93
N GLY A 43 -16.49 26.10 -39.72
CA GLY A 43 -17.92 25.92 -39.46
C GLY A 43 -18.43 24.47 -39.38
N ASN A 44 -17.66 23.48 -39.85
CA ASN A 44 -18.05 22.06 -39.79
C ASN A 44 -17.34 21.25 -38.69
N VAL A 45 -16.26 21.79 -38.12
CA VAL A 45 -15.50 21.14 -37.04
C VAL A 45 -15.69 21.87 -35.73
N LYS A 46 -16.25 21.15 -34.75
CA LYS A 46 -16.03 21.41 -33.33
C LYS A 46 -14.55 21.06 -33.07
N PHE A 47 -13.65 22.04 -33.18
CA PHE A 47 -12.20 21.82 -33.20
C PHE A 47 -11.67 21.37 -31.82
N ASN A 48 -11.87 20.10 -31.48
CA ASN A 48 -11.41 19.43 -30.26
C ASN A 48 -10.51 18.23 -30.60
N SER A 49 -9.76 18.28 -31.69
CA SER A 49 -8.83 17.19 -32.03
C SER A 49 -7.47 17.47 -31.39
N SER A 50 -7.04 16.56 -30.50
CA SER A 50 -5.71 16.54 -29.93
C SER A 50 -5.00 15.26 -30.38
N THR A 51 -3.69 15.34 -30.58
CA THR A 51 -2.85 14.20 -30.94
C THR A 51 -1.53 14.27 -30.16
N HIS A 52 -0.83 13.15 -30.08
CA HIS A 52 0.45 13.01 -29.38
C HIS A 52 1.39 12.09 -30.18
N GLY A 53 2.61 11.89 -29.67
CA GLY A 53 3.62 11.01 -30.32
C GLY A 53 4.63 11.74 -31.20
N MET A 54 4.63 13.08 -31.16
CA MET A 54 5.67 13.91 -31.75
C MET A 54 6.96 13.86 -30.88
N ASP A 55 7.98 14.62 -31.28
CA ASP A 55 9.25 14.72 -30.55
C ASP A 55 9.05 14.87 -29.02
N PRO A 56 9.55 13.93 -28.19
CA PRO A 56 9.40 13.97 -26.73
C PRO A 56 10.11 15.17 -26.07
N GLY A 57 11.05 15.83 -26.75
CA GLY A 57 11.70 17.05 -26.27
C GLY A 57 10.79 18.28 -26.28
N ARG A 58 9.65 18.22 -26.99
CA ARG A 58 8.66 19.30 -27.06
C ARG A 58 7.92 19.46 -25.73
N LYS A 59 7.67 20.69 -25.31
CA LYS A 59 7.01 20.99 -24.03
C LYS A 59 5.60 20.41 -23.98
N GLU A 60 4.92 20.38 -25.12
CA GLU A 60 3.57 19.85 -25.32
C GLU A 60 3.50 18.33 -25.14
N MET A 61 4.63 17.62 -25.31
CA MET A 61 4.73 16.16 -25.12
C MET A 61 5.22 15.77 -23.72
N ARG A 62 5.49 16.74 -22.84
CA ARG A 62 5.97 16.46 -21.48
C ARG A 62 4.85 15.96 -20.60
N ALA A 63 5.12 14.88 -19.88
CA ALA A 63 4.29 14.43 -18.78
C ALA A 63 4.61 15.21 -17.48
N PHE A 64 3.82 14.96 -16.45
CA PHE A 64 4.05 15.45 -15.10
C PHE A 64 4.42 14.29 -14.17
N LEU A 65 5.34 14.54 -13.24
CA LEU A 65 5.81 13.57 -12.25
C LEU A 65 5.69 14.15 -10.84
N VAL A 66 4.96 13.45 -9.98
CA VAL A 66 4.92 13.69 -8.53
C VAL A 66 5.27 12.42 -7.82
N ILE A 67 6.14 12.55 -6.84
CA ILE A 67 6.59 11.45 -6.02
C ILE A 67 6.37 11.85 -4.57
N GLY A 68 5.72 10.99 -3.80
CA GLY A 68 5.46 11.20 -2.38
C GLY A 68 5.62 9.89 -1.64
N GLY A 69 6.25 9.96 -0.46
CA GLY A 69 6.49 8.78 0.36
C GLY A 69 7.49 9.04 1.49
N PRO A 70 7.67 8.08 2.41
CA PRO A 70 8.57 8.23 3.55
C PRO A 70 10.02 8.46 3.13
N SER A 71 10.45 7.82 2.04
CA SER A 71 11.81 7.93 1.50
C SER A 71 12.03 9.18 0.62
N VAL A 72 11.02 10.03 0.44
CA VAL A 72 11.05 11.19 -0.48
C VAL A 72 11.01 12.49 0.31
N ILE A 73 11.77 13.49 -0.14
CA ILE A 73 11.77 14.84 0.43
C ILE A 73 10.43 15.52 0.11
N SER A 74 9.68 15.92 1.14
CA SER A 74 8.37 16.55 0.99
C SER A 74 8.47 18.01 0.58
N GLY A 75 7.47 18.51 -0.16
CA GLY A 75 7.30 19.94 -0.48
C GLY A 75 8.36 20.53 -1.41
N LYS A 76 9.19 19.71 -2.06
CA LYS A 76 10.28 20.18 -2.92
C LYS A 76 9.95 20.05 -4.40
N ARG A 77 10.25 21.10 -5.16
CA ARG A 77 10.15 21.16 -6.62
C ARG A 77 11.56 21.11 -7.22
N TYR A 78 11.71 20.37 -8.31
CA TYR A 78 12.96 20.26 -9.07
C TYR A 78 12.75 20.82 -10.48
N GLU A 79 13.72 21.61 -10.95
CA GLU A 79 13.70 22.17 -12.31
C GLU A 79 14.32 21.22 -13.35
N GLU A 80 15.19 20.31 -12.90
CA GLU A 80 15.75 19.25 -13.74
C GLU A 80 14.66 18.22 -14.09
N ILE A 81 14.54 17.91 -15.38
CA ILE A 81 13.51 17.02 -15.91
C ILE A 81 14.13 15.63 -16.10
N PRO A 82 13.71 14.62 -15.34
CA PRO A 82 14.16 13.24 -15.55
C PRO A 82 13.55 12.67 -16.84
N GLU A 83 14.23 11.68 -17.42
CA GLU A 83 13.65 10.89 -18.51
C GLU A 83 12.72 9.82 -17.94
N ASN A 84 11.63 9.47 -18.64
CA ASN A 84 10.69 8.44 -18.16
C ASN A 84 11.38 7.07 -17.94
N ILE A 85 12.44 6.79 -18.71
CA ILE A 85 13.21 5.55 -18.55
C ILE A 85 13.90 5.45 -17.19
N ASP A 86 14.17 6.57 -16.52
CA ASP A 86 14.84 6.63 -15.22
C ASP A 86 13.95 6.11 -14.07
N LEU A 87 12.63 6.12 -14.28
CA LEU A 87 11.66 5.67 -13.26
C LEU A 87 11.86 4.20 -12.89
N TYR A 88 12.32 3.36 -13.82
CA TYR A 88 12.56 1.94 -13.53
C TYR A 88 13.58 1.75 -12.41
N GLN A 89 14.78 2.34 -12.55
CA GLN A 89 15.83 2.22 -11.54
C GLN A 89 15.44 2.95 -10.25
N PHE A 90 14.70 4.05 -10.35
CA PHE A 90 14.15 4.72 -9.17
C PHE A 90 13.19 3.83 -8.39
N MET A 91 12.25 3.15 -9.04
CA MET A 91 11.34 2.21 -8.38
C MET A 91 12.09 1.04 -7.77
N CYS A 92 13.06 0.46 -8.48
CA CYS A 92 13.92 -0.61 -7.94
C CYS A 92 14.64 -0.15 -6.67
N HIS A 93 15.20 1.07 -6.69
CA HIS A 93 15.87 1.66 -5.53
C HIS A 93 14.92 1.84 -4.34
N VAL A 94 13.72 2.39 -4.56
CA VAL A 94 12.72 2.58 -3.49
C VAL A 94 12.25 1.25 -2.90
N LEU A 95 12.14 0.21 -3.73
CA LEU A 95 11.73 -1.14 -3.31
C LEU A 95 12.87 -1.98 -2.70
N GLY A 96 14.12 -1.51 -2.77
CA GLY A 96 15.27 -2.28 -2.31
C GLY A 96 15.56 -3.54 -3.15
N VAL A 97 15.17 -3.55 -4.43
CA VAL A 97 15.41 -4.68 -5.34
C VAL A 97 16.51 -4.35 -6.36
N PRO A 98 17.35 -5.32 -6.74
CA PRO A 98 18.38 -5.08 -7.75
C PRO A 98 17.73 -4.84 -9.13
N PRO A 99 18.09 -3.75 -9.84
CA PRO A 99 17.58 -3.51 -11.18
C PRO A 99 18.22 -4.47 -12.19
N ALA A 100 17.43 -4.89 -13.19
CA ALA A 100 17.95 -5.56 -14.38
C ALA A 100 18.71 -4.58 -15.29
N PRO A 101 19.54 -5.07 -16.23
CA PRO A 101 20.24 -4.21 -17.19
C PRO A 101 19.25 -3.32 -17.97
N SER A 102 19.46 -2.01 -17.92
CA SER A 102 18.61 -1.02 -18.59
C SER A 102 19.42 0.25 -18.91
N ASN A 103 18.85 1.14 -19.73
CA ASN A 103 19.46 2.44 -20.06
C ASN A 103 19.08 3.56 -19.09
N SER A 104 18.53 3.21 -17.92
CA SER A 104 18.06 4.15 -16.91
C SER A 104 19.20 4.73 -16.08
N SER A 105 18.99 5.92 -15.52
CA SER A 105 19.92 6.64 -14.65
C SER A 105 19.24 7.20 -13.41
N LEU A 106 19.87 7.03 -12.24
CA LEU A 106 19.35 7.58 -10.98
C LEU A 106 19.82 9.01 -10.68
N VAL A 107 20.55 9.65 -11.59
CA VAL A 107 21.24 10.94 -11.33
C VAL A 107 20.28 12.06 -10.94
N ILE A 108 19.15 12.21 -11.63
CA ILE A 108 18.18 13.28 -11.35
C ILE A 108 17.24 12.86 -10.21
N LEU A 109 16.66 11.65 -10.31
CA LEU A 109 15.64 11.18 -9.37
C LEU A 109 16.18 10.92 -7.95
N SER A 110 17.46 10.58 -7.79
CA SER A 110 18.07 10.43 -6.44
C SER A 110 18.04 11.72 -5.63
N LYS A 111 18.04 12.89 -6.27
CA LYS A 111 17.95 14.20 -5.59
C LYS A 111 16.65 14.37 -4.81
N ALA A 112 15.59 13.63 -5.20
CA ALA A 112 14.30 13.62 -4.53
C ALA A 112 14.26 12.71 -3.29
N LEU A 113 15.24 11.82 -3.13
CA LEU A 113 15.29 10.89 -2.02
C LEU A 113 15.87 11.54 -0.76
N ARG A 114 15.38 11.12 0.40
CA ARG A 114 16.02 11.42 1.68
C ARG A 114 17.32 10.63 1.78
N ALA A 115 18.38 11.26 2.27
CA ALA A 115 19.61 10.54 2.62
C ALA A 115 19.26 9.43 3.62
N ASN A 116 19.76 8.21 3.38
CA ASN A 116 19.51 6.97 4.12
C ASN A 116 18.86 7.21 5.49
N GLN A 117 17.53 7.17 5.53
CA GLN A 117 16.94 6.63 6.73
C GLN A 117 17.42 5.20 6.75
N ILE A 118 18.18 4.83 7.77
CA ILE A 118 18.29 3.43 8.16
C ILE A 118 16.83 3.04 8.40
N ILE A 119 16.18 2.55 7.34
CA ILE A 119 15.02 1.72 7.49
C ILE A 119 15.65 0.54 8.20
N LEU A 120 15.61 0.56 9.55
CA LEU A 120 15.48 -0.67 10.28
C LEU A 120 14.27 -1.30 9.61
N GLN A 121 14.52 -2.15 8.61
CA GLN A 121 13.58 -3.19 8.25
C GLN A 121 13.49 -3.97 9.54
N THR A 122 12.61 -3.52 10.43
CA THR A 122 12.09 -4.36 11.48
C THR A 122 11.60 -5.57 10.72
N PRO A 123 12.25 -6.74 10.87
CA PRO A 123 11.82 -7.91 10.14
C PRO A 123 10.40 -8.15 10.65
N GLY A 124 9.39 -7.95 9.79
CA GLY A 124 8.01 -8.31 10.12
C GLY A 124 7.87 -9.77 10.55
N MET A 125 8.92 -10.57 10.33
CA MET A 125 9.06 -11.94 10.81
C MET A 125 9.24 -12.08 12.34
N LEU A 126 9.81 -11.08 13.05
CA LEU A 126 10.01 -11.20 14.50
C LEU A 126 8.74 -10.91 15.31
N PHE A 127 7.90 -9.96 14.86
CA PHE A 127 6.68 -9.58 15.58
C PHE A 127 5.59 -10.65 15.52
N GLU A 128 5.41 -11.31 14.38
CA GLU A 128 4.47 -12.44 14.26
C GLU A 128 4.86 -13.56 15.23
N SER A 129 6.13 -13.95 15.25
CA SER A 129 6.64 -15.03 16.10
C SER A 129 6.40 -14.79 17.60
N VAL A 130 6.66 -13.57 18.08
CA VAL A 130 6.52 -13.24 19.52
C VAL A 130 5.05 -13.31 19.96
N ALA A 131 4.10 -12.86 19.13
CA ALA A 131 2.68 -12.95 19.45
C ALA A 131 2.20 -14.41 19.57
N PHE A 132 2.64 -15.30 18.67
CA PHE A 132 2.29 -16.72 18.71
C PHE A 132 2.80 -17.41 20.00
N PHE A 133 4.06 -17.21 20.37
CA PHE A 133 4.63 -17.89 21.53
C PHE A 133 4.18 -17.31 22.88
N VAL A 134 3.97 -15.99 22.97
CA VAL A 134 3.71 -15.32 24.26
C VAL A 134 2.22 -15.20 24.57
N LEU A 135 1.32 -15.16 23.57
CA LEU A 135 -0.12 -14.99 23.81
C LEU A 135 -0.91 -16.27 23.62
N ILE A 136 -0.66 -17.01 22.52
CA ILE A 136 -1.50 -18.16 22.16
C ILE A 136 -1.16 -19.39 23.00
N ILE A 137 0.12 -19.71 23.15
CA ILE A 137 0.55 -20.90 23.89
C ILE A 137 0.14 -20.84 25.37
N PRO A 138 0.39 -19.75 26.11
CA PRO A 138 0.00 -19.70 27.53
C PRO A 138 -1.52 -19.71 27.72
N SER A 139 -2.27 -19.03 26.84
CA SER A 139 -3.73 -19.04 26.87
C SER A 139 -4.28 -20.46 26.65
N ALA A 140 -3.77 -21.19 25.66
CA ALA A 140 -4.15 -22.58 25.41
C ALA A 140 -3.82 -23.49 26.61
N CYS A 141 -2.64 -23.32 27.22
CA CYS A 141 -2.27 -24.07 28.43
C CYS A 141 -3.24 -23.82 29.59
N VAL A 142 -3.64 -22.57 29.82
CA VAL A 142 -4.60 -22.23 30.88
C VAL A 142 -5.96 -22.89 30.64
N VAL A 143 -6.47 -22.86 29.40
CA VAL A 143 -7.75 -23.50 29.04
C VAL A 143 -7.67 -25.01 29.22
N ILE A 144 -6.59 -25.65 28.78
CA ILE A 144 -6.41 -27.11 28.92
C ILE A 144 -6.34 -27.50 30.40
N LEU A 145 -5.58 -26.77 31.21
CA LEU A 145 -5.50 -27.01 32.65
C LEU A 145 -6.85 -26.81 33.34
N PHE A 146 -7.60 -25.78 32.96
CA PHE A 146 -8.96 -25.57 33.46
C PHE A 146 -9.89 -26.72 33.07
N MET A 147 -9.83 -27.21 31.83
CA MET A 147 -10.64 -28.36 31.39
C MET A 147 -10.26 -29.65 32.12
N ILE A 148 -8.97 -29.93 32.32
CA ILE A 148 -8.52 -31.10 33.10
C ILE A 148 -9.01 -30.99 34.54
N TYR A 149 -8.87 -29.81 35.16
CA TYR A 149 -9.33 -29.56 36.51
C TYR A 149 -10.86 -29.73 36.62
N ALA A 150 -11.61 -29.14 35.70
CA ALA A 150 -13.05 -29.27 35.62
C ALA A 150 -13.45 -30.74 35.46
N CYS A 151 -12.93 -31.46 34.47
CA CYS A 151 -13.23 -32.89 34.27
C CYS A 151 -12.90 -33.76 35.49
N ARG A 152 -11.86 -33.42 36.27
CA ARG A 152 -11.50 -34.17 37.48
C ARG A 152 -12.37 -33.83 38.69
N HIS A 153 -12.87 -32.60 38.78
CA HIS A 153 -13.65 -32.12 39.93
C HIS A 153 -15.16 -32.06 39.68
N THR A 154 -15.62 -32.23 38.44
CA THR A 154 -17.04 -32.39 38.13
C THR A 154 -17.43 -33.85 38.29
N ILE A 155 -18.13 -34.16 39.38
CA ILE A 155 -18.85 -35.43 39.53
C ILE A 155 -20.04 -35.37 38.57
N LEU A 156 -20.00 -36.16 37.49
CA LEU A 156 -21.17 -36.36 36.63
C LEU A 156 -22.24 -37.07 37.46
N ASN A 157 -23.32 -36.35 37.73
CA ASN A 157 -24.48 -36.93 38.39
C ASN A 157 -25.29 -37.67 37.32
N ASP A 158 -25.46 -38.99 37.47
CA ASP A 158 -26.13 -39.85 36.48
C ASP A 158 -27.64 -39.57 36.31
N ASN A 159 -28.20 -38.65 37.10
CA ASN A 159 -29.58 -38.21 36.96
C ASN A 159 -29.70 -37.11 35.89
N PHE A 160 -30.07 -37.49 34.67
CA PHE A 160 -30.36 -36.61 33.53
C PHE A 160 -31.64 -35.75 33.69
N THR A 161 -32.20 -35.66 34.90
CA THR A 161 -33.46 -34.93 35.15
C THR A 161 -33.30 -33.42 35.14
N TRP A 162 -32.06 -32.90 35.22
CA TRP A 162 -31.78 -31.46 35.20
C TRP A 162 -31.97 -30.82 33.82
N VAL A 163 -31.79 -31.56 32.71
CA VAL A 163 -31.98 -31.06 31.34
C VAL A 163 -33.45 -30.73 31.04
N TRP A 164 -34.37 -31.36 31.79
CA TRP A 164 -35.82 -31.22 31.60
C TRP A 164 -36.49 -30.38 32.69
N SER A 165 -35.74 -29.87 33.66
CA SER A 165 -36.26 -28.98 34.71
C SER A 165 -36.05 -27.52 34.33
N GLN A 166 -37.13 -26.85 33.90
CA GLN A 166 -37.17 -25.42 33.54
C GLN A 166 -37.03 -24.46 34.75
N LYS A 167 -36.23 -24.80 35.76
CA LYS A 167 -35.93 -23.90 36.88
C LYS A 167 -34.46 -23.51 36.81
N GLY A 168 -34.25 -22.26 36.39
CA GLY A 168 -33.00 -21.68 35.95
C GLY A 168 -31.79 -21.89 36.86
N TYR A 169 -30.63 -21.72 36.24
CA TYR A 169 -29.29 -21.70 36.80
C TYR A 169 -29.25 -21.18 38.26
N ARG A 170 -28.74 -22.00 39.19
CA ARG A 170 -28.31 -21.51 40.51
C ARG A 170 -26.85 -21.10 40.44
N PRO A 171 -26.48 -19.85 40.81
CA PRO A 171 -25.08 -19.50 41.00
C PRO A 171 -24.57 -20.13 42.30
N LEU A 172 -23.27 -20.48 42.28
CA LEU A 172 -22.51 -21.12 43.34
C LEU A 172 -22.71 -20.39 44.68
N ASN A 173 -23.20 -21.12 45.69
CA ASN A 173 -23.21 -20.64 47.07
C ASN A 173 -21.82 -20.90 47.67
N MET A 174 -21.07 -19.83 47.93
CA MET A 174 -19.75 -19.89 48.53
C MET A 174 -19.90 -19.47 49.99
N ASN A 175 -19.90 -20.44 50.91
CA ASN A 175 -19.81 -20.14 52.34
C ASN A 175 -18.41 -19.60 52.62
N THR A 176 -18.30 -18.28 52.74
CA THR A 176 -17.11 -17.63 53.30
C THR A 176 -17.08 -17.91 54.80
N ILE A 177 -16.01 -18.56 55.25
CA ILE A 177 -15.68 -18.70 56.67
C ILE A 177 -15.21 -17.32 57.14
N ASP A 178 -15.99 -16.69 58.01
CA ASP A 178 -15.68 -15.41 58.67
C ASP A 178 -14.41 -15.56 59.53
N VAL A 179 -13.33 -14.88 59.12
CA VAL A 179 -12.16 -14.62 59.96
C VAL A 179 -11.99 -13.11 60.05
N GLU A 180 -12.84 -12.44 60.84
CA GLU A 180 -12.49 -11.17 61.49
C GLU A 180 -13.52 -10.80 62.56
N GLN A 181 -13.49 -11.53 63.67
CA GLN A 181 -13.85 -10.97 64.97
C GLN A 181 -12.56 -10.42 65.59
N ASN A 182 -12.62 -9.13 65.96
CA ASN A 182 -11.73 -8.35 66.84
C ASN A 182 -11.02 -7.20 66.13
N ILE A 183 -11.68 -6.03 66.18
CA ILE A 183 -11.19 -4.68 66.51
C ILE A 183 -12.48 -3.82 66.41
N ALA A 184 -13.28 -3.66 67.47
CA ALA A 184 -13.17 -2.58 68.47
C ALA A 184 -12.87 -1.22 67.80
N ASP A 185 -13.52 -0.09 68.03
CA ASP A 185 -14.55 0.40 68.94
C ASP A 185 -14.62 1.91 68.58
N ASN A 186 -15.76 2.56 68.74
CA ASN A 186 -15.97 4.03 68.62
C ASN A 186 -15.61 4.70 67.27
N THR A 187 -16.46 5.47 66.60
CA THR A 187 -16.91 6.81 67.02
C THR A 187 -17.87 7.37 65.95
N GLU A 188 -18.85 8.17 66.37
CA GLU A 188 -19.80 8.97 65.59
C GLU A 188 -19.20 9.78 64.41
N CYS A 189 -19.95 9.99 63.30
CA CYS A 189 -20.67 11.26 63.05
C CYS A 189 -21.29 11.37 61.63
N ARG A 190 -22.57 11.76 61.64
CA ARG A 190 -23.29 12.77 60.82
C ARG A 190 -23.33 12.73 59.28
N LEU A 191 -24.59 12.70 58.84
CA LEU A 191 -25.21 13.30 57.65
C LEU A 191 -24.52 14.55 57.07
N LEU A 192 -24.26 14.51 55.76
CA LEU A 192 -24.87 15.34 54.72
C LEU A 192 -24.99 14.52 53.43
#